data_AF-A0A7S2AI09-F1
#
_entry.id   AF-A0A7S2AI09-F1
#
_cell.length_a   1.000
_cell.length_b   1.000
_cell.length_c   1.000
_cell.angle_alpha   90.00
_cell.angle_beta   90.00
_cell.angle_gamma   90.00
#
_symmetry.space_group_name_H-M   'P 1'
#
loop_
_entity.id
_entity.type
_entity.pdbx_description
1 polymer ?
#
loop_
_entity_poly.entity_id
_entity_poly.type
_entity_poly.pdbx_seq_one_letter_code
_entity_poly.pdbx_strand_id
1 'polypeptide(L)'
;VGYALVERCSRGKPRPTDKLDAVKFVCKDFWSAAFGKNVDHLRTNHRGVFVLQDTSFRNLRHVPQHANNDVANERLQIPTGMLQGALAALGVPPTSVEVECNSPPDVTFTVKIGVAP
;
A
#
# COMPACT_ATOMS: atom_id res chain seq x y z
N VAL A 1 -7.73 -5.43 -9.53
CA VAL A 1 -6.88 -4.25 -9.92
C VAL A 1 -5.42 -4.44 -9.51
N GLY A 2 -5.11 -4.59 -8.21
CA GLY A 2 -3.72 -4.73 -7.73
C GLY A 2 -2.92 -5.84 -8.42
N TYR A 3 -3.52 -7.03 -8.59
CA TYR A 3 -2.90 -8.18 -9.27
C TYR A 3 -2.44 -7.85 -10.70
N ALA A 4 -3.34 -7.31 -11.51
CA ALA A 4 -3.05 -6.96 -12.91
C ALA A 4 -1.97 -5.87 -13.02
N LEU A 5 -1.91 -4.94 -12.06
CA LEU A 5 -0.86 -3.91 -12.06
C LEU A 5 0.51 -4.54 -11.74
N VAL A 6 0.57 -5.47 -10.79
CA VAL A 6 1.79 -6.23 -10.48
C VAL A 6 2.27 -7.02 -11.69
N GLU A 7 1.39 -7.72 -12.42
CA GLU A 7 1.78 -8.44 -13.65
C GLU A 7 2.46 -7.53 -14.69
N ARG A 8 2.02 -6.26 -14.77
CA ARG A 8 2.61 -5.27 -15.68
C ARG A 8 3.93 -4.72 -15.16
N CYS A 9 4.01 -4.33 -13.88
CA CYS A 9 5.19 -3.65 -13.33
C CYS A 9 6.30 -4.59 -12.84
N SER A 10 6.03 -5.90 -12.71
CA SER A 10 7.00 -6.94 -12.35
C SER A 10 7.70 -7.57 -13.56
N ARG A 11 7.25 -7.28 -14.79
CA ARG A 11 7.79 -7.89 -16.01
C ARG A 11 9.30 -7.64 -16.14
N GLY A 12 10.07 -8.73 -16.29
CA GLY A 12 11.52 -8.69 -16.44
C GLY A 12 12.31 -8.44 -15.14
N LYS A 13 11.64 -8.47 -13.98
CA LYS A 13 12.29 -8.28 -12.68
C LYS A 13 12.36 -9.61 -11.91
N PRO A 14 13.39 -9.81 -11.06
CA PRO A 14 13.41 -10.92 -10.13
C PRO A 14 12.15 -10.92 -9.26
N ARG A 15 11.53 -12.09 -9.09
CA ARG A 15 10.38 -12.22 -8.20
C ARG A 15 10.86 -12.07 -6.75
N PRO A 16 10.17 -11.28 -5.91
CA PRO A 16 10.49 -11.20 -4.49
C PRO A 16 10.49 -12.59 -3.85
N THR A 17 11.52 -12.89 -3.07
CA THR A 17 11.70 -14.20 -2.43
C THR A 17 11.24 -14.23 -0.98
N ASP A 18 11.02 -13.05 -0.37
CA ASP A 18 10.51 -12.94 1.00
C ASP A 18 9.50 -11.78 1.17
N LYS A 19 8.94 -11.68 2.37
CA LYS A 19 7.95 -10.66 2.74
C LYS A 19 8.49 -9.24 2.62
N LEU A 20 9.74 -9.02 3.02
CA LEU A 20 10.34 -7.69 3.03
C LEU A 20 10.58 -7.21 1.61
N ASP A 21 11.08 -8.07 0.73
CA ASP A 21 11.31 -7.75 -0.67
C ASP A 21 10.01 -7.51 -1.42
N ALA A 22 8.95 -8.25 -1.12
CA ALA A 22 7.64 -7.99 -1.68
C ALA A 22 7.09 -6.63 -1.25
N VAL A 23 7.23 -6.27 0.03
CA VAL A 23 6.83 -4.94 0.53
C VAL A 23 7.69 -3.83 -0.07
N LYS A 24 8.99 -4.04 -0.27
CA LYS A 24 9.86 -3.07 -0.97
C LYS A 24 9.47 -2.86 -2.42
N PHE A 25 9.16 -3.94 -3.14
CA PHE A 25 8.62 -3.86 -4.50
C PHE A 25 7.32 -3.06 -4.51
N VAL A 26 6.45 -3.30 -3.53
CA VAL A 26 5.21 -2.54 -3.40
C VAL A 26 5.48 -1.05 -3.19
N CYS A 27 6.40 -0.70 -2.27
CA CYS A 27 6.73 0.68 -1.94
C CYS A 27 7.38 1.47 -3.08
N LYS A 28 7.98 0.78 -4.05
CA LYS A 28 8.71 1.40 -5.17
C LYS A 28 7.96 1.18 -6.48
N ASP A 29 8.05 -0.01 -7.03
CA ASP A 29 7.59 -0.34 -8.38
C ASP A 29 6.08 -0.24 -8.52
N PHE A 30 5.34 -0.83 -7.59
CA PHE A 30 3.89 -0.78 -7.61
C PHE A 30 3.37 0.62 -7.27
N TRP A 31 3.87 1.25 -6.20
CA TRP A 31 3.43 2.59 -5.80
C TRP A 31 3.69 3.62 -6.88
N SER A 32 4.87 3.54 -7.52
CA SER A 32 5.21 4.41 -8.65
C SER A 32 4.27 4.20 -9.83
N ALA A 33 3.97 2.95 -10.19
CA ALA A 33 3.04 2.64 -11.26
C ALA A 33 1.59 3.06 -10.95
N ALA A 34 1.15 2.96 -9.68
CA ALA A 34 -0.21 3.25 -9.26
C ALA A 34 -0.46 4.75 -8.99
N PHE A 35 0.50 5.44 -8.36
CA PHE A 35 0.33 6.77 -7.78
C PHE A 35 1.38 7.78 -8.25
N GLY A 36 2.35 7.35 -9.07
CA GLY A 36 3.37 8.21 -9.68
C GLY A 36 4.47 8.66 -8.72
N LYS A 37 4.63 8.00 -7.57
CA LYS A 37 5.70 8.24 -6.59
C LYS A 37 6.01 6.97 -5.81
N ASN A 38 7.11 6.95 -5.05
CA ASN A 38 7.37 5.90 -4.06
C ASN A 38 6.62 6.22 -2.76
N VAL A 39 6.45 5.21 -1.90
CA VAL A 39 6.06 5.42 -0.50
C VAL A 39 7.15 6.23 0.21
N ASP A 40 6.76 7.21 1.04
CA ASP A 40 7.71 8.11 1.70
C ASP A 40 8.42 7.41 2.87
N HIS A 41 7.67 6.67 3.67
CA HIS A 41 8.21 5.95 4.82
C HIS A 41 7.72 4.51 4.89
N LEU A 42 8.67 3.59 5.04
CA LEU A 42 8.42 2.19 5.35
C LEU A 42 9.00 1.89 6.74
N ARG A 43 8.15 1.43 7.66
CA ARG A 43 8.55 0.91 8.98
C ARG A 43 8.10 -0.54 9.11
N THR A 44 8.83 -1.36 9.87
CA THR A 44 8.43 -2.73 10.20
C THR A 44 8.86 -3.10 11.60
N ASN A 45 8.11 -3.98 12.25
CA ASN A 45 8.52 -4.60 13.52
C ASN A 45 9.31 -5.91 13.33
N HIS A 46 9.67 -6.26 12.08
CA HIS A 46 10.33 -7.52 11.70
C HIS A 46 9.55 -8.80 12.05
N ARG A 47 8.31 -8.67 12.56
CA ARG A 47 7.40 -9.76 12.94
C ARG A 47 6.15 -9.77 12.06
N GLY A 48 6.30 -9.35 10.81
CA GLY A 48 5.22 -9.37 9.82
C GLY A 48 4.29 -8.16 9.84
N VAL A 49 4.58 -7.11 10.62
CA VAL A 49 3.83 -5.84 10.52
C VAL A 49 4.66 -4.82 9.76
N PHE A 50 4.05 -4.19 8.77
CA PHE A 50 4.65 -3.14 7.96
C PHE A 50 3.74 -1.91 7.98
N VAL A 51 4.34 -0.72 8.07
CA VAL A 51 3.65 0.56 8.07
C VAL A 51 4.19 1.37 6.90
N LEU A 52 3.32 1.67 5.94
CA LEU A 52 3.63 2.41 4.72
C LEU A 52 2.95 3.78 4.84
N GLN A 53 3.72 4.86 4.81
CA GLN A 53 3.19 6.22 4.89
C GLN A 53 3.43 6.96 3.57
N ASP A 54 2.37 7.57 3.05
CA ASP A 54 2.43 8.53 1.94
C ASP A 54 1.87 9.87 2.44
N THR A 55 2.77 10.82 2.65
CA THR A 55 2.48 12.15 3.20
C THR A 55 1.81 13.09 2.21
N SER A 56 1.77 12.70 0.93
CA SER A 56 1.25 13.52 -0.18
C SER A 56 0.43 12.66 -1.14
N PHE A 57 -0.50 11.88 -0.58
CA PHE A 57 -1.22 10.87 -1.32
C PHE A 57 -2.18 11.49 -2.35
N ARG A 58 -1.90 11.21 -3.63
CA ARG A 58 -2.55 11.85 -4.78
C ARG A 58 -4.07 11.75 -4.77
N ASN A 59 -4.62 10.64 -4.27
CA ASN A 59 -6.07 10.40 -4.23
C ASN A 59 -6.80 11.35 -3.26
N LEU A 60 -6.09 11.88 -2.27
CA LEU A 60 -6.61 12.78 -1.25
C LEU A 60 -6.25 14.25 -1.51
N ARG A 61 -5.51 14.58 -2.58
CA ARG A 61 -5.04 15.96 -2.86
C ARG A 61 -6.13 17.04 -2.89
N HIS A 62 -7.37 16.64 -3.19
CA HIS A 62 -8.53 17.52 -3.31
C HIS A 62 -9.49 17.40 -2.12
N VAL A 63 -9.13 16.63 -1.09
CA VAL A 63 -9.89 16.52 0.14
C VAL A 63 -9.44 17.65 1.06
N PRO A 64 -10.33 18.58 1.47
CA PRO A 64 -9.98 19.63 2.41
C PRO A 64 -9.48 19.05 3.74
N GLN A 65 -8.51 19.71 4.36
CA GLN A 65 -7.93 19.25 5.63
C GLN A 65 -8.94 19.18 6.79
N HIS A 66 -10.03 19.96 6.70
CA HIS A 66 -11.12 19.99 7.68
C HIS A 66 -12.36 19.22 7.23
N ALA A 67 -12.28 18.49 6.12
CA ALA A 67 -13.39 17.65 5.69
C ALA A 67 -13.59 16.50 6.69
N ASN A 68 -14.84 16.06 6.84
CA ASN A 68 -15.11 14.83 7.56
C ASN A 68 -14.32 13.66 6.93
N ASN A 69 -13.76 12.80 7.78
CA ASN A 69 -12.93 11.67 7.38
C ASN A 69 -13.68 10.68 6.47
N ASP A 70 -15.01 10.71 6.43
CA ASP A 70 -15.82 9.85 5.57
C ASP A 70 -15.42 9.93 4.08
N VAL A 71 -15.18 11.14 3.56
CA VAL A 71 -14.78 11.32 2.15
C VAL A 71 -13.38 10.77 1.89
N ALA A 72 -12.47 10.94 2.85
CA ALA A 72 -11.12 10.38 2.75
C ALA A 72 -11.18 8.84 2.80
N ASN A 73 -11.93 8.28 3.76
CA ASN A 73 -12.10 6.85 3.97
C ASN A 73 -12.68 6.17 2.73
N GLU A 74 -13.71 6.76 2.11
CA GLU A 74 -14.29 6.25 0.86
C GLU A 74 -13.23 6.20 -0.26
N ARG A 75 -12.46 7.28 -0.44
CA ARG A 75 -11.39 7.35 -1.46
C ARG A 75 -10.22 6.40 -1.21
N LEU A 76 -10.06 5.93 0.02
CA LEU A 76 -9.00 5.01 0.42
C LEU A 76 -9.37 3.54 0.22
N GLN A 77 -10.65 3.19 0.05
CA GLN A 77 -11.09 1.79 -0.15
C GLN A 77 -10.40 1.12 -1.35
N ILE A 78 -10.36 1.82 -2.50
CA ILE A 78 -9.74 1.30 -3.72
C ILE A 78 -8.22 1.12 -3.55
N PRO A 79 -7.44 2.14 -3.10
CA PRO A 79 -6.03 1.96 -2.78
C PRO A 79 -5.73 0.80 -1.82
N THR A 80 -6.55 0.62 -0.78
CA THR A 80 -6.41 -0.49 0.18
C THR A 80 -6.56 -1.84 -0.51
N GLY A 81 -7.61 -2.02 -1.31
CA GLY A 81 -7.81 -3.26 -2.08
C GLY A 81 -6.73 -3.48 -3.15
N MET A 82 -6.21 -2.41 -3.75
CA MET A 82 -5.08 -2.45 -4.68
C MET A 82 -3.81 -2.96 -3.99
N LEU A 83 -3.49 -2.46 -2.79
CA LEU A 83 -2.37 -2.91 -1.98
C LEU A 83 -2.50 -4.39 -1.57
N GLN A 84 -3.68 -4.79 -1.11
CA GLN A 84 -3.99 -6.20 -0.79
C GLN A 84 -3.76 -7.12 -2.00
N GLY A 85 -4.34 -6.76 -3.16
CA GLY A 85 -4.21 -7.54 -4.38
C GLY A 85 -2.77 -7.60 -4.92
N ALA A 86 -1.99 -6.53 -4.73
CA ALA A 86 -0.59 -6.51 -5.14
C ALA A 86 0.26 -7.48 -4.31
N LEU A 87 0.12 -7.45 -2.99
CA LEU A 87 0.83 -8.37 -2.09
C LEU A 87 0.42 -9.82 -2.31
N ALA A 88 -0.86 -10.09 -2.55
CA ALA A 88 -1.33 -11.42 -2.93
C ALA A 88 -0.70 -11.93 -4.25
N ALA A 89 -0.59 -11.07 -5.27
CA ALA A 89 0.05 -11.42 -6.56
C ALA A 89 1.54 -11.74 -6.43
N LEU A 90 2.21 -11.11 -5.45
CA LEU A 90 3.60 -11.39 -5.12
C LEU A 90 3.78 -12.66 -4.27
N GLY A 91 2.69 -13.35 -3.91
CA GLY A 91 2.73 -14.57 -3.10
C GLY A 91 2.81 -14.33 -1.60
N VAL A 92 2.58 -13.09 -1.13
CA VAL A 92 2.60 -12.71 0.29
C VAL A 92 1.28 -12.07 0.71
N PRO A 93 0.15 -12.80 0.61
CA PRO A 93 -1.15 -12.23 0.94
C PRO A 93 -1.17 -11.68 2.38
N PRO A 94 -1.61 -10.43 2.59
CA PRO A 94 -1.71 -9.87 3.92
C PRO A 94 -2.92 -10.47 4.66
N THR A 95 -2.79 -10.66 5.97
CA THR A 95 -3.91 -11.06 6.84
C THR A 95 -4.83 -9.89 7.15
N SER A 96 -4.29 -8.67 7.22
CA SER A 96 -5.08 -7.45 7.25
C SER A 96 -4.34 -6.27 6.62
N VAL A 97 -5.12 -5.31 6.11
CA VAL A 97 -4.63 -3.98 5.72
C VAL A 97 -5.58 -2.97 6.32
N GLU A 98 -5.08 -2.20 7.27
CA GLU A 98 -5.77 -1.08 7.89
C GLU A 98 -5.26 0.21 7.25
N VAL A 99 -6.14 1.17 7.02
CA VAL A 99 -5.78 2.46 6.42
C VAL A 99 -6.36 3.58 7.27
N GLU A 100 -5.55 4.61 7.48
CA GLU A 100 -5.93 5.81 8.22
C GLU A 100 -5.47 7.06 7.47
N CYS A 101 -6.37 8.04 7.34
CA CYS A 101 -6.03 9.37 6.91
C CYS A 101 -5.68 10.21 8.14
N ASN A 102 -4.40 10.53 8.33
CA ASN A 102 -3.94 11.31 9.50
C ASN A 102 -4.42 12.77 9.38
N SER A 103 -4.10 13.38 8.24
CA SER A 103 -4.53 14.73 7.85
C SER A 103 -4.36 14.83 6.33
N PRO A 104 -5.42 14.95 5.52
CA PRO A 104 -5.29 14.94 4.08
C PRO A 104 -4.22 15.94 3.61
N PRO A 105 -3.25 15.51 2.77
CA PRO A 105 -3.18 14.25 2.02
C PRO A 105 -2.32 13.12 2.65
N ASP A 106 -1.98 13.17 3.95
CA ASP A 106 -1.18 12.16 4.65
C ASP A 106 -2.01 10.91 5.01
N VAL A 107 -1.57 9.75 4.50
CA VAL A 107 -2.18 8.44 4.75
C VAL A 107 -1.15 7.44 5.27
N THR A 108 -1.59 6.62 6.21
CA THR A 108 -0.85 5.46 6.71
C THR A 108 -1.59 4.17 6.37
N PHE A 109 -0.90 3.22 5.74
CA PHE A 109 -1.35 1.84 5.58
C PHE A 109 -0.58 0.94 6.54
N THR A 110 -1.31 0.23 7.41
CA THR A 110 -0.75 -0.81 8.28
C THR A 110 -1.07 -2.18 7.70
N VAL A 111 -0.03 -2.88 7.26
CA VAL A 111 -0.12 -4.19 6.60
C VAL A 111 0.39 -5.27 7.55
N LYS A 112 -0.44 -6.27 7.84
CA LYS A 112 -0.06 -7.45 8.62
C LYS A 112 0.09 -8.65 7.67
N ILE A 113 1.25 -9.31 7.72
CA ILE A 113 1.63 -10.46 6.89
C ILE A 113 2.14 -11.58 7.81
N GLY A 114 1.27 -12.53 8.15
CA GLY A 114 1.52 -13.61 9.11
C GLY A 114 0.87 -14.93 8.70
N VAL A 115 1.11 -15.99 9.48
CA VAL A 115 0.38 -17.25 9.33
C VAL A 115 -1.07 -16.97 9.75
N ALA A 116 -2.04 -17.39 8.95
CA ALA A 116 -3.46 -17.35 9.35
C ALA A 116 -3.63 -18.07 10.71
N PRO A 117 -4.54 -17.61 11.58
CA PRO A 117 -4.83 -18.31 12.83
C PRO A 117 -5.24 -19.76 12.62
#